data_AF-A0A833DXU5-F1
#
_entry.id   AF-A0A833DXU5-F1
#
_cell.length_a   1.000
_cell.length_b   1.000
_cell.length_c   1.000
_cell.angle_alpha   90.00
_cell.angle_beta   90.00
_cell.angle_gamma   90.00
#
_symmetry.space_group_name_H-M   'P 1'
#
loop_
_entity.id
_entity.type
_entity.pdbx_description
1 polymer ?
#
loop_
_entity_poly.entity_id
_entity_poly.type
_entity_poly.pdbx_seq_one_letter_code
_entity_poly.pdbx_strand_id
1 'polypeptide(L)'
;KDVLVKLGFSEEKAEKIAEAAKKSMGADYPEFDIRPMQRLAQITLELFKLRRELADYIAQVMKEVAPNITALVGPLLGARLISLAGSLEELAFLPASTIQVLGAEKALFRALRTGGKPPKHGVIFQFPYIHRSPRWQRGKIARALAAKLAIAAKVDYFTGRFIGDKLREALMKRIEEIKRIYAKPPKRKKEEKAPRPAKPRKRARRKKK
;
A
#
# COMPACT_ATOMS: atom_id res chain seq x y z
N LYS A 1 14.65 20.53 -27.49
CA LYS A 1 14.49 19.10 -27.80
C LYS A 1 15.64 18.30 -27.16
N ASP A 2 16.89 18.65 -27.50
CA ASP A 2 18.09 17.89 -27.09
C ASP A 2 18.30 17.78 -25.58
N VAL A 3 17.98 18.83 -24.81
CA VAL A 3 18.03 18.78 -23.34
C VAL A 3 17.05 17.75 -22.76
N LEU A 4 15.85 17.62 -23.32
CA LEU A 4 14.85 16.65 -22.86
C LEU A 4 15.26 15.21 -23.23
N VAL A 5 15.87 15.03 -24.40
CA VAL A 5 16.41 13.72 -24.81
C VAL A 5 17.55 13.30 -23.87
N LYS A 6 18.46 14.22 -23.51
CA LYS A 6 19.51 13.97 -22.50
C LYS A 6 18.95 13.59 -21.13
N LEU A 7 17.77 14.08 -20.77
CA LEU A 7 17.07 13.74 -19.53
C LEU A 7 16.29 12.41 -19.60
N GLY A 8 16.37 11.68 -20.72
CA GLY A 8 15.79 10.35 -20.89
C GLY A 8 14.36 10.34 -21.43
N PHE A 9 13.86 11.45 -21.96
CA PHE A 9 12.58 11.45 -22.70
C PHE A 9 12.77 10.85 -24.10
N SER A 10 11.79 10.09 -24.58
CA SER A 10 11.78 9.63 -25.99
C SER A 10 11.74 10.81 -26.95
N GLU A 11 12.31 10.65 -28.15
CA GLU A 11 12.34 11.72 -29.16
C GLU A 11 10.95 12.27 -29.48
N GLU A 12 9.97 11.37 -29.66
CA GLU A 12 8.58 11.72 -29.92
C GLU A 12 7.97 12.56 -28.78
N LYS A 13 8.29 12.23 -27.53
CA LYS A 13 7.78 12.95 -26.36
C LYS A 13 8.49 14.29 -26.17
N ALA A 14 9.80 14.34 -26.40
CA ALA A 14 10.59 15.57 -26.36
C ALA A 14 10.15 16.57 -27.44
N GLU A 15 9.78 16.07 -28.62
CA GLU A 15 9.23 16.86 -29.72
C GLU A 15 7.85 17.42 -29.39
N LYS A 16 6.94 16.57 -28.89
CA LYS A 16 5.61 17.01 -28.42
C LYS A 16 5.70 18.09 -27.34
N ILE A 17 6.61 17.96 -26.38
CA ILE A 17 6.80 18.97 -25.32
C ILE A 17 7.35 20.28 -25.91
N ALA A 18 8.33 20.20 -26.82
CA ALA A 18 8.90 21.38 -27.44
C ALA A 18 7.89 22.14 -28.33
N GLU A 19 7.07 21.40 -29.07
CA GLU A 19 5.99 21.99 -29.87
C GLU A 19 4.91 22.63 -28.99
N ALA A 20 4.49 21.95 -27.91
CA ALA A 20 3.55 22.49 -26.95
C ALA A 20 4.07 23.75 -26.24
N ALA A 21 5.38 23.81 -25.93
CA ALA A 21 6.00 25.00 -25.37
C ALA A 21 5.97 26.20 -26.35
N LYS A 22 6.21 25.96 -27.64
CA LYS A 22 6.14 27.02 -28.68
C LYS A 22 4.73 27.54 -28.93
N LYS A 23 3.72 26.66 -28.88
CA LYS A 23 2.30 26.99 -29.09
C LYS A 23 1.57 27.29 -27.77
N SER A 24 2.30 27.54 -26.70
CA SER A 24 1.72 27.72 -25.37
C SER A 24 0.85 28.98 -25.32
N MET A 25 -0.37 28.85 -24.81
CA MET A 25 -1.26 29.97 -24.47
C MET A 25 -1.02 30.50 -23.04
N GLY A 26 0.09 30.11 -22.41
CA GLY A 26 0.46 30.56 -21.06
C GLY A 26 0.90 32.02 -21.03
N ALA A 27 1.01 32.58 -19.83
CA ALA A 27 1.53 33.94 -19.63
C ALA A 27 3.05 33.94 -19.53
N ASP A 28 3.67 35.02 -20.00
CA ASP A 28 5.09 35.29 -19.76
C ASP A 28 5.30 35.68 -18.29
N TYR A 29 6.29 35.05 -17.65
CA TYR A 29 6.64 35.33 -16.26
C TYR A 29 7.98 36.07 -16.19
N PRO A 30 8.10 37.14 -15.39
CA PRO A 30 9.39 37.76 -15.13
C PRO A 30 10.26 36.82 -14.29
N GLU A 31 11.58 36.98 -14.40
CA GLU A 31 12.56 36.14 -13.70
C GLU A 31 12.36 36.12 -12.18
N PHE A 32 11.88 37.23 -11.60
CA PHE A 32 11.54 37.32 -10.18
C PHE A 32 10.48 36.29 -9.75
N ASP A 33 9.49 35.99 -10.60
CA ASP A 33 8.43 35.01 -10.32
C ASP A 33 8.88 33.57 -10.63
N ILE A 34 9.77 33.40 -11.62
CA ILE A 34 10.32 32.10 -12.01
C ILE A 34 11.25 31.54 -10.91
N ARG A 35 12.05 32.40 -10.27
CA ARG A 35 13.03 32.02 -9.25
C ARG A 35 12.43 31.20 -8.09
N PRO A 36 11.33 31.62 -7.42
CA PRO A 36 10.66 30.82 -6.41
C PRO A 36 10.19 29.45 -6.92
N MET A 37 9.67 29.38 -8.15
CA MET A 37 9.20 28.12 -8.75
C MET A 37 10.36 27.15 -8.99
N GLN A 38 11.48 27.65 -9.52
CA GLN A 38 12.70 26.87 -9.70
C GLN A 38 13.28 26.40 -8.35
N ARG A 39 13.23 27.25 -7.31
CA ARG A 39 13.68 26.87 -5.97
C ARG A 39 12.84 25.74 -5.39
N LEU A 40 11.52 25.78 -5.55
CA LEU A 40 10.64 24.68 -5.14
C LEU A 40 10.94 23.38 -5.91
N ALA A 41 11.19 23.49 -7.21
CA ALA A 41 11.58 22.34 -8.03
C ALA A 41 12.90 21.73 -7.54
N GLN A 42 13.89 22.57 -7.21
CA GLN A 42 15.19 22.14 -6.69
C GLN A 42 15.05 21.42 -5.33
N ILE A 43 14.31 21.99 -4.39
CA ILE A 43 14.02 21.35 -3.09
C ILE A 43 13.34 19.99 -3.29
N THR A 44 12.40 19.91 -4.25
CA THR A 44 11.72 18.65 -4.57
C THR A 44 12.71 17.60 -5.06
N LEU A 45 13.65 17.97 -5.95
CA LEU A 45 14.70 17.06 -6.43
C LEU A 45 15.62 16.59 -5.28
N GLU A 46 15.97 17.48 -4.36
CA GLU A 46 16.77 17.15 -3.18
C GLU A 46 16.04 16.18 -2.24
N LEU A 47 14.75 16.38 -1.99
CA LEU A 47 13.93 15.44 -1.23
C LEU A 47 13.88 14.05 -1.87
N PHE A 48 13.84 13.96 -3.21
CA PHE A 48 13.92 12.67 -3.91
C PHE A 48 15.30 12.00 -3.77
N LYS A 49 16.40 12.78 -3.76
CA LYS A 49 17.75 12.26 -3.50
C LYS A 49 17.85 11.73 -2.06
N LEU A 50 17.49 12.55 -1.07
CA LEU A 50 17.50 12.17 0.33
C LEU A 50 16.64 10.92 0.61
N ARG A 51 15.46 10.83 -0.02
CA ARG A 51 14.61 9.64 0.08
C ARG A 51 15.32 8.37 -0.40
N ARG A 52 16.10 8.44 -1.48
CA ARG A 52 16.86 7.27 -1.99
C ARG A 52 17.95 6.89 -1.02
N GLU A 53 18.74 7.85 -0.55
CA GLU A 53 19.81 7.63 0.43
C GLU A 53 19.27 6.96 1.71
N LEU A 54 18.16 7.47 2.25
CA LEU A 54 17.51 6.86 3.42
C LEU A 54 16.94 5.48 3.13
N ALA A 55 16.40 5.24 1.93
CA ALA A 55 15.89 3.92 1.55
C ALA A 55 17.02 2.89 1.46
N ASP A 56 18.18 3.28 0.95
CA ASP A 56 19.37 2.44 0.85
C ASP A 56 19.95 2.14 2.24
N TYR A 57 20.02 3.15 3.11
CA TYR A 57 20.40 2.97 4.51
C TYR A 57 19.46 1.98 5.24
N ILE A 58 18.14 2.17 5.12
CA ILE A 58 17.15 1.25 5.70
C ILE A 58 17.32 -0.16 5.12
N ALA A 59 17.65 -0.27 3.83
CA ALA A 59 17.88 -1.57 3.19
C ALA A 59 19.11 -2.30 3.73
N GLN A 60 20.17 -1.58 4.08
CA GLN A 60 21.35 -2.16 4.74
C GLN A 60 21.01 -2.61 6.16
N VAL A 61 20.47 -1.71 6.98
CA VAL A 61 20.12 -2.01 8.39
C VAL A 61 19.13 -3.16 8.50
N MET A 62 18.11 -3.21 7.63
CA MET A 62 17.10 -4.29 7.70
C MET A 62 17.67 -5.66 7.31
N LYS A 63 18.70 -5.72 6.44
CA LYS A 63 19.36 -6.99 6.12
C LYS A 63 20.13 -7.54 7.32
N GLU A 64 20.65 -6.68 8.18
CA GLU A 64 21.34 -7.07 9.40
C GLU A 64 20.35 -7.43 10.52
N VAL A 65 19.33 -6.59 10.73
CA VAL A 65 18.40 -6.71 11.86
C VAL A 65 17.31 -7.76 11.62
N ALA A 66 16.75 -7.82 10.41
CA ALA A 66 15.63 -8.71 10.10
C ALA A 66 15.73 -9.27 8.66
N PRO A 67 16.73 -10.14 8.40
CA PRO A 67 16.96 -10.71 7.08
C PRO A 67 15.79 -11.55 6.57
N ASN A 68 15.08 -12.28 7.44
CA ASN A 68 13.96 -13.13 7.02
C ASN A 68 12.73 -12.30 6.63
N ILE A 69 12.40 -11.26 7.40
CA ILE A 69 11.34 -10.30 7.03
C ILE A 69 11.69 -9.62 5.71
N THR A 70 12.95 -9.17 5.55
CA THR A 70 13.42 -8.53 4.31
C THR A 70 13.25 -9.42 3.09
N ALA A 71 13.59 -10.71 3.20
CA ALA A 71 13.45 -11.66 2.10
C ALA A 71 11.99 -11.84 1.63
N LEU A 72 11.02 -11.69 2.55
CA LEU A 72 9.60 -11.83 2.27
C LEU A 72 8.96 -10.58 1.67
N VAL A 73 9.13 -9.42 2.32
CA VAL A 73 8.38 -8.19 1.98
C VAL A 73 9.23 -7.03 1.50
N GLY A 74 10.55 -7.18 1.53
CA GLY A 74 11.50 -6.11 1.26
C GLY A 74 11.72 -5.20 2.47
N PRO A 75 12.80 -4.40 2.44
CA PRO A 75 13.28 -3.68 3.61
C PRO A 75 12.33 -2.57 4.07
N LEU A 76 11.75 -1.82 3.14
CA LEU A 76 10.87 -0.68 3.47
C LEU A 76 9.57 -1.12 4.15
N LEU A 77 8.96 -2.21 3.68
CA LEU A 77 7.74 -2.75 4.29
C LEU A 77 8.05 -3.47 5.61
N GLY A 78 9.20 -4.15 5.70
CA GLY A 78 9.70 -4.73 6.95
C GLY A 78 9.93 -3.67 8.03
N ALA A 79 10.66 -2.60 7.70
CA ALA A 79 10.88 -1.46 8.59
C ALA A 79 9.58 -0.87 9.12
N ARG A 80 8.59 -0.72 8.24
CA ARG A 80 7.29 -0.18 8.60
C ARG A 80 6.52 -1.11 9.53
N LEU A 81 6.62 -2.43 9.36
CA LEU A 81 6.01 -3.39 10.28
C LEU A 81 6.63 -3.33 11.67
N ILE A 82 7.96 -3.27 11.75
CA ILE A 82 8.68 -3.12 13.03
C ILE A 82 8.29 -1.81 13.70
N SER A 83 8.28 -0.70 12.96
CA SER A 83 7.88 0.61 13.47
C SER A 83 6.44 0.65 13.98
N LEU A 84 5.51 -0.05 13.32
CA LEU A 84 4.12 -0.13 13.78
C LEU A 84 3.93 -1.05 14.99
N ALA A 85 4.78 -2.07 15.12
CA ALA A 85 4.79 -2.94 16.29
C ALA A 85 5.42 -2.25 17.52
N GLY A 86 6.40 -1.38 17.28
CA GLY A 86 7.21 -0.68 18.28
C GLY A 86 8.66 -1.17 18.26
N SER A 87 8.85 -2.49 18.22
CA SER A 87 10.16 -3.15 18.15
C SER A 87 10.10 -4.48 17.38
N LEU A 88 11.27 -5.05 17.05
CA LEU A 88 11.34 -6.38 16.46
C LEU A 88 10.87 -7.46 17.45
N GLU A 89 11.14 -7.25 18.74
CA GLU A 89 10.67 -8.10 19.84
C GLU A 89 9.15 -8.16 19.88
N GLU A 90 8.48 -7.01 19.98
CA GLU A 90 7.02 -6.95 19.98
C GLU A 90 6.46 -7.60 18.72
N LEU A 91 7.04 -7.32 17.56
CA LEU A 91 6.62 -7.95 16.29
C LEU A 91 6.74 -9.48 16.32
N ALA A 92 7.76 -10.04 16.98
CA ALA A 92 7.95 -11.48 17.13
C ALA A 92 6.89 -12.12 18.05
N PHE A 93 6.42 -11.41 19.06
CA PHE A 93 5.34 -11.87 19.95
C PHE A 93 3.93 -11.71 19.37
N LEU A 94 3.75 -10.81 18.40
CA LEU A 94 2.44 -10.62 17.77
C LEU A 94 1.95 -11.88 17.02
N PRO A 95 0.65 -12.22 17.14
CA PRO A 95 0.06 -13.27 16.33
C PRO A 95 -0.11 -12.81 14.88
N ALA A 96 -0.16 -13.76 13.96
CA ALA A 96 -0.35 -13.49 12.53
C ALA A 96 -1.63 -12.69 12.23
N SER A 97 -2.70 -12.87 13.01
CA SER A 97 -3.94 -12.09 12.89
C SER A 97 -3.74 -10.61 13.16
N THR A 98 -2.89 -10.25 14.14
CA THR A 98 -2.55 -8.85 14.43
C THR A 98 -1.64 -8.29 13.36
N ILE A 99 -0.57 -9.02 12.98
CA ILE A 99 0.34 -8.61 11.89
C ILE A 99 -0.44 -8.34 10.59
N GLN A 100 -1.49 -9.14 10.31
CA GLN A 100 -2.34 -8.95 9.14
C GLN A 100 -2.99 -7.57 9.08
N VAL A 101 -3.34 -6.97 10.22
CA VAL A 101 -4.13 -5.74 10.34
C VAL A 101 -3.37 -4.55 10.93
N LEU A 102 -2.07 -4.69 11.22
CA LEU A 102 -1.21 -3.57 11.65
C LEU A 102 -1.29 -2.40 10.66
N GLY A 103 -1.50 -1.18 11.16
CA GLY A 103 -1.75 0.03 10.38
C GLY A 103 -3.20 0.22 9.92
N ALA A 104 -4.13 -0.66 10.32
CA ALA A 104 -5.58 -0.51 10.07
C ALA A 104 -6.42 -0.47 11.37
N GLU A 105 -5.80 -0.04 12.46
CA GLU A 105 -6.37 0.03 13.81
C GLU A 105 -7.70 0.78 13.82
N LYS A 106 -7.75 1.97 13.20
CA LYS A 106 -8.98 2.77 13.10
C LYS A 106 -10.14 2.01 12.47
N ALA A 107 -9.87 1.24 11.41
CA ALA A 107 -10.89 0.45 10.73
C ALA A 107 -11.28 -0.80 11.53
N LEU A 108 -10.30 -1.43 12.18
CA LEU A 108 -10.48 -2.59 13.04
C LEU A 108 -11.33 -2.25 14.27
N PHE A 109 -10.96 -1.20 15.02
CA PHE A 109 -11.68 -0.77 16.21
C PHE A 109 -13.10 -0.30 15.88
N ARG A 110 -13.30 0.36 14.74
CA ARG A 110 -14.65 0.69 14.27
C ARG A 110 -15.48 -0.58 14.03
N ALA A 111 -14.92 -1.61 13.40
CA ALA A 111 -15.60 -2.87 13.16
C ALA A 111 -15.94 -3.60 14.47
N LEU A 112 -15.00 -3.64 15.42
CA LEU A 112 -15.23 -4.23 16.75
C LEU A 112 -16.33 -3.50 17.53
N ARG A 113 -16.36 -2.16 17.49
CA ARG A 113 -17.38 -1.36 18.20
C ARG A 113 -18.77 -1.45 17.58
N THR A 114 -18.85 -1.61 16.26
CA THR A 114 -20.13 -1.59 15.52
C THR A 114 -20.63 -2.98 15.11
N GLY A 115 -19.87 -4.04 15.39
CA GLY A 115 -20.13 -5.38 14.83
C GLY A 115 -19.97 -5.45 13.31
N GLY A 116 -19.23 -4.50 12.72
CA GLY A 116 -19.03 -4.39 11.29
C GLY A 116 -18.01 -5.39 10.72
N LYS A 117 -17.85 -5.39 9.39
CA LYS A 117 -16.84 -6.23 8.71
C LYS A 117 -15.42 -5.71 9.01
N PRO A 118 -14.50 -6.52 9.57
CA PRO A 118 -13.13 -6.08 9.87
C PRO A 118 -12.29 -5.85 8.61
N PRO A 119 -11.20 -5.08 8.71
CA PRO A 119 -10.26 -4.88 7.60
C PRO A 119 -9.59 -6.21 7.20
N LYS A 120 -9.38 -6.41 5.91
CA LYS A 120 -8.74 -7.64 5.38
C LYS A 120 -7.22 -7.62 5.50
N HIS A 121 -6.63 -6.44 5.55
CA HIS A 121 -5.19 -6.20 5.55
C HIS A 121 -4.95 -4.78 6.06
N GLY A 122 -3.85 -4.58 6.78
CA GLY A 122 -3.33 -3.27 7.14
C GLY A 122 -2.25 -2.81 6.16
N VAL A 123 -1.10 -2.41 6.70
CA VAL A 123 0.07 -1.92 5.96
C VAL A 123 0.59 -2.92 4.95
N ILE A 124 0.42 -4.22 5.21
CA ILE A 124 0.81 -5.31 4.31
C ILE A 124 0.10 -5.24 2.95
N PHE A 125 -0.94 -4.41 2.79
CA PHE A 125 -1.54 -4.12 1.48
C PHE A 125 -0.53 -3.64 0.43
N GLN A 126 0.55 -2.97 0.86
CA GLN A 126 1.61 -2.50 -0.03
C GLN A 126 2.36 -3.63 -0.74
N PHE A 127 2.29 -4.86 -0.22
CA PHE A 127 2.89 -6.02 -0.87
C PHE A 127 2.31 -6.23 -2.28
N PRO A 128 3.14 -6.37 -3.34
CA PRO A 128 2.69 -6.46 -4.74
C PRO A 128 1.60 -7.48 -5.00
N TYR A 129 1.72 -8.66 -4.40
CA TYR A 129 0.75 -9.74 -4.60
C TYR A 129 -0.60 -9.50 -3.92
N ILE A 130 -0.73 -8.49 -3.04
CA ILE A 130 -2.01 -8.13 -2.43
C ILE A 130 -2.68 -7.01 -3.22
N HIS A 131 -2.05 -5.86 -3.42
CA HIS A 131 -2.73 -4.73 -4.07
C HIS A 131 -3.05 -4.97 -5.54
N ARG A 132 -2.17 -5.68 -6.27
CA ARG A 132 -2.41 -6.04 -7.68
C ARG A 132 -3.45 -7.16 -7.85
N SER A 133 -3.74 -7.92 -6.80
CA SER A 133 -4.70 -9.03 -6.88
C SER A 133 -6.16 -8.58 -6.78
N PRO A 134 -7.10 -9.36 -7.35
CA PRO A 134 -8.54 -9.10 -7.23
C PRO A 134 -9.05 -9.09 -5.79
N ARG A 135 -10.08 -8.27 -5.50
CA ARG A 135 -10.59 -8.01 -4.13
C ARG A 135 -11.00 -9.25 -3.33
N TRP A 136 -11.38 -10.35 -3.99
CA TRP A 136 -11.76 -11.62 -3.36
C TRP A 136 -10.57 -12.53 -3.00
N GLN A 137 -9.40 -12.29 -3.59
CA GLN A 137 -8.16 -13.01 -3.28
C GLN A 137 -7.33 -12.30 -2.20
N ARG A 138 -7.38 -10.95 -2.14
CA ARG A 138 -6.55 -10.12 -1.24
C ARG A 138 -6.50 -10.61 0.20
N GLY A 139 -7.65 -10.94 0.80
CA GLY A 139 -7.70 -11.38 2.20
C GLY A 139 -7.03 -12.73 2.44
N LYS A 140 -7.07 -13.64 1.46
CA LYS A 140 -6.41 -14.96 1.57
C LYS A 140 -4.90 -14.82 1.45
N ILE A 141 -4.45 -13.98 0.52
CA ILE A 141 -3.03 -13.66 0.33
C ILE A 141 -2.49 -12.93 1.57
N ALA A 142 -3.23 -11.95 2.09
CA ALA A 142 -2.86 -11.23 3.31
C ALA A 142 -2.68 -12.15 4.52
N ARG A 143 -3.59 -13.12 4.71
CA ARG A 143 -3.48 -14.11 5.79
C ARG A 143 -2.26 -15.02 5.61
N ALA A 144 -2.02 -15.51 4.39
CA ALA A 144 -0.86 -16.33 4.09
C ALA A 144 0.47 -15.58 4.33
N LEU A 145 0.53 -14.32 3.90
CA LEU A 145 1.67 -13.45 4.13
C LEU A 145 1.90 -13.20 5.62
N ALA A 146 0.86 -12.83 6.37
CA ALA A 146 0.98 -12.56 7.80
C ALA A 146 1.43 -13.79 8.60
N ALA A 147 0.99 -14.99 8.22
CA ALA A 147 1.46 -16.23 8.84
C ALA A 147 2.97 -16.45 8.61
N LYS A 148 3.47 -16.18 7.40
CA LYS A 148 4.91 -16.31 7.10
C LYS A 148 5.73 -15.19 7.74
N LEU A 149 5.19 -13.98 7.83
CA LEU A 149 5.80 -12.87 8.54
C LEU A 149 5.94 -13.15 10.05
N ALA A 150 4.93 -13.75 10.69
CA ALA A 150 5.00 -14.12 12.09
C ALA A 150 6.14 -15.12 12.37
N ILE A 151 6.34 -16.09 11.46
CA ILE A 151 7.45 -17.05 11.56
C ILE A 151 8.79 -16.33 11.32
N ALA A 152 8.87 -15.49 10.29
CA ALA A 152 10.09 -14.72 9.99
C ALA A 152 10.51 -13.83 11.15
N ALA A 153 9.58 -13.08 11.74
CA ALA A 153 9.85 -12.19 12.87
C ALA A 153 10.40 -12.94 14.09
N LYS A 154 9.81 -14.10 14.42
CA LYS A 154 10.31 -14.95 15.51
C LYS A 154 11.70 -15.47 15.25
N VAL A 155 11.98 -15.91 14.02
CA VAL A 155 13.29 -16.46 13.68
C VAL A 155 14.36 -15.36 13.67
N ASP A 156 14.04 -14.18 13.13
CA ASP A 156 14.91 -13.00 13.16
C ASP A 156 15.23 -12.59 14.60
N TYR A 157 14.25 -12.55 15.50
CA TYR A 157 14.46 -12.14 16.89
C TYR A 157 15.17 -13.20 17.76
N PHE A 158 14.71 -14.46 17.74
CA PHE A 158 15.19 -15.47 18.69
C PHE A 158 16.43 -16.23 18.24
N THR A 159 16.66 -16.37 16.93
CA THR A 159 17.72 -17.26 16.42
C THR A 159 18.71 -16.59 15.48
N GLY A 160 18.29 -15.58 14.72
CA GLY A 160 19.09 -14.95 13.67
C GLY A 160 19.41 -15.85 12.47
N ARG A 161 18.89 -17.10 12.42
CA ARG A 161 19.15 -18.01 11.30
C ARG A 161 18.39 -17.55 10.05
N PHE A 162 19.06 -17.54 8.91
CA PHE A 162 18.39 -17.26 7.64
C PHE A 162 17.60 -18.48 7.12
N ILE A 163 16.29 -18.29 6.97
CA ILE A 163 15.32 -19.22 6.36
C ILE A 163 14.42 -18.52 5.33
N GLY A 164 14.75 -17.29 4.94
CA GLY A 164 13.92 -16.41 4.12
C GLY A 164 13.51 -17.03 2.79
N ASP A 165 14.43 -17.75 2.14
CA ASP A 165 14.16 -18.40 0.84
C ASP A 165 13.07 -19.48 0.96
N LYS A 166 13.15 -20.33 1.99
CA LYS A 166 12.15 -21.37 2.24
C LYS A 166 10.78 -20.77 2.55
N LEU A 167 10.74 -19.70 3.34
CA LEU A 167 9.49 -19.01 3.66
C LEU A 167 8.88 -18.35 2.41
N ARG A 168 9.72 -17.73 1.58
CA ARG A 168 9.31 -17.09 0.33
C ARG A 168 8.76 -18.11 -0.66
N GLU A 169 9.44 -19.23 -0.86
CA GLU A 169 8.98 -20.31 -1.73
C GLU A 169 7.62 -20.85 -1.27
N ALA A 170 7.47 -21.13 0.02
CA ALA A 170 6.21 -21.59 0.60
C ALA A 170 5.07 -20.56 0.44
N LEU A 171 5.38 -19.27 0.57
CA LEU A 171 4.41 -18.19 0.35
C LEU A 171 3.99 -18.14 -1.13
N MET A 172 4.94 -18.22 -2.05
CA MET A 172 4.67 -18.16 -3.49
C MET A 172 3.79 -19.32 -3.96
N LYS A 173 4.10 -20.56 -3.54
CA LYS A 173 3.26 -21.74 -3.79
C LYS A 173 1.82 -21.52 -3.31
N ARG A 174 1.65 -20.97 -2.11
CA ARG A 174 0.31 -20.67 -1.56
C ARG A 174 -0.42 -19.57 -2.33
N ILE A 175 0.30 -18.55 -2.82
CA ILE A 175 -0.29 -17.47 -3.63
C ILE A 175 -0.78 -18.01 -4.97
N GLU A 176 0.00 -18.86 -5.63
CA GLU A 176 -0.37 -19.51 -6.89
C GLU A 176 -1.60 -20.40 -6.72
N GLU A 177 -1.63 -21.20 -5.67
CA GLU A 177 -2.79 -22.02 -5.31
C GLU A 177 -4.04 -21.15 -5.11
N ILE A 178 -3.94 -20.03 -4.39
CA ILE A 178 -5.05 -19.09 -4.20
C ILE A 178 -5.53 -18.50 -5.53
N LYS A 179 -4.60 -18.14 -6.41
CA LYS A 179 -4.94 -17.60 -7.74
C LYS A 179 -5.67 -18.64 -8.59
N ARG A 180 -5.24 -19.91 -8.53
CA ARG A 180 -5.85 -21.03 -9.27
C ARG A 180 -7.23 -21.38 -8.73
N ILE A 181 -7.36 -21.63 -7.43
CA ILE A 181 -8.61 -22.04 -6.79
C ILE A 181 -9.66 -20.92 -6.84
N TYR A 182 -9.24 -19.66 -6.69
CA TYR A 182 -10.14 -18.50 -6.63
C TYR A 182 -10.01 -17.59 -7.85
N ALA A 183 -9.85 -18.18 -9.03
CA ALA A 183 -9.80 -17.43 -10.29
C ALA A 183 -11.09 -16.63 -10.52
N LYS A 184 -12.26 -17.24 -10.25
CA LYS A 184 -13.57 -16.60 -10.42
C LYS A 184 -14.01 -15.86 -9.15
N PRO A 185 -14.71 -14.72 -9.27
CA PRO A 185 -15.28 -14.04 -8.12
C PRO A 185 -16.33 -14.95 -7.44
N PRO A 186 -16.41 -14.94 -6.10
CA PRO A 186 -17.47 -15.66 -5.40
C PRO A 186 -18.83 -15.11 -5.84
N LYS A 187 -19.80 -16.00 -6.10
CA LYS A 187 -21.18 -15.61 -6.44
C LYS A 187 -21.69 -14.69 -5.33
N ARG A 188 -22.03 -13.43 -5.66
CA ARG A 188 -22.62 -12.51 -4.69
C ARG A 188 -23.95 -13.13 -4.23
N LYS A 189 -24.07 -13.49 -2.96
CA LYS A 189 -25.40 -13.61 -2.35
C LYS A 189 -26.05 -12.25 -2.51
N LYS A 190 -27.18 -12.16 -3.24
CA LYS A 190 -28.00 -10.95 -3.25
C LYS A 190 -28.38 -10.74 -1.78
N GLU A 191 -27.86 -9.70 -1.14
CA GLU A 191 -28.40 -9.25 0.13
C GLU A 191 -29.85 -8.87 -0.19
N GLU A 192 -30.82 -9.66 0.26
CA GLU A 192 -32.22 -9.26 0.29
C GLU A 192 -32.26 -7.97 1.10
N LYS A 193 -32.41 -6.85 0.39
CA LYS A 193 -32.63 -5.57 1.05
C LYS A 193 -33.94 -5.73 1.81
N ALA A 194 -33.87 -5.71 3.14
CA ALA A 194 -35.06 -5.57 3.96
C ALA A 194 -35.89 -4.40 3.40
N PRO A 195 -37.20 -4.58 3.18
CA PRO A 195 -38.04 -3.54 2.61
C PRO A 195 -37.89 -2.26 3.45
N ARG A 196 -37.58 -1.16 2.77
CA ARG A 196 -37.45 0.15 3.44
C ARG A 196 -38.78 0.46 4.12
N PRO A 197 -38.80 0.87 5.40
CA PRO A 197 -40.04 1.27 6.06
C PRO A 197 -40.70 2.39 5.24
N ALA A 198 -42.00 2.24 4.98
CA ALA A 198 -42.77 3.17 4.17
C ALA A 198 -42.68 4.58 4.78
N LYS A 199 -42.34 5.58 3.95
CA LYS A 199 -42.34 6.99 4.37
C LYS A 199 -43.75 7.34 4.88
N PRO A 200 -43.90 7.99 6.05
CA PRO A 200 -45.21 8.43 6.51
C PRO A 200 -45.82 9.39 5.48
N ARG A 201 -47.03 9.06 4.99
CA ARG A 201 -47.80 9.91 4.07
C ARG A 201 -48.02 11.26 4.76
N LYS A 202 -47.45 12.33 4.17
CA LYS A 202 -47.76 13.71 4.59
C LYS A 202 -49.28 13.91 4.44
N ARG A 203 -49.99 14.08 5.56
CA ARG A 203 -51.40 14.50 5.56
C ARG A 203 -51.50 15.81 4.79
N ALA A 204 -52.23 15.81 3.68
CA ALA A 204 -52.54 17.01 2.93
C ALA A 204 -53.27 18.00 3.86
N ARG A 205 -52.68 19.20 4.04
CA ARG A 205 -53.36 20.32 4.71
C ARG A 205 -54.63 20.63 3.92
N ARG A 206 -55.79 20.33 4.49
CA ARG A 206 -57.09 20.86 4.04
C ARG A 206 -56.98 22.39 4.05
N LYS A 207 -57.01 23.01 2.86
CA LYS A 207 -57.27 24.45 2.73
C LYS A 207 -58.71 24.68 3.24
N LYS A 208 -58.86 25.41 4.34
CA LYS A 208 -60.16 25.99 4.71
C LYS A 208 -60.42 27.16 3.73
N LYS A 209 -61.62 27.17 3.15
CA LYS A 209 -62.21 28.35 2.53
C LYS A 209 -62.47 29.42 3.59
#